data_AF-A0AAU7V9D5-F1
#
_entry.id   AF-A0AAU7V9D5-F1
#
_cell.length_a   1.000
_cell.length_b   1.000
_cell.length_c   1.000
_cell.angle_alpha   90.00
_cell.angle_beta   90.00
_cell.angle_gamma   90.00
#
_symmetry.space_group_name_H-M   'P 1'
#
loop_
_entity.id
_entity.type
_entity.pdbx_description
1 polymer ?
#
loop_
_entity_poly.entity_id
_entity_poly.type
_entity_poly.pdbx_seq_one_letter_code
_entity_poly.pdbx_strand_id
1 'polypeptide(L)' 'MKIEIRMRHGGQLDFETAATAEQLRELLKQEDEILDLTDSKGNRALIPIHAISFIVIPHEREMRVGFARA' A
#
# COMPACT_ATOMS: atom_id res chain seq x y z
N MET A 1 -7.66 -1.30 1.79
CA MET A 1 -6.47 -2.18 1.94
C MET A 1 -5.52 -1.55 2.95
N LYS A 2 -5.06 -2.31 3.95
CA LYS A 2 -4.04 -1.82 4.89
C LYS A 2 -2.65 -2.01 4.28
N ILE A 3 -1.82 -0.99 4.32
CA ILE A 3 -0.43 -1.04 3.87
C ILE A 3 0.48 -0.46 4.96
N GLU A 4 1.71 -0.97 5.02
CA GLU A 4 2.75 -0.43 5.87
C GLU A 4 3.77 0.30 4.99
N ILE A 5 4.06 1.56 5.33
CA ILE A 5 5.05 2.38 4.63
C ILE A 5 6.18 2.67 5.61
N ARG A 6 7.40 2.24 5.26
CA ARG A 6 8.60 2.56 6.03
C ARG A 6 9.39 3.66 5.35
N MET A 7 9.73 4.69 6.11
CA MET A 7 10.49 5.84 5.61
C MET A 7 12.00 5.63 5.76
N ARG A 8 12.81 6.26 4.90
CA ARG A 8 14.29 6.17 4.90
C ARG A 8 14.93 6.83 6.12
N HIS A 9 14.37 7.95 6.55
CA HIS A 9 14.85 8.73 7.69
C HIS A 9 13.75 8.97 8.73
N GLY A 10 12.77 8.08 8.80
CA GLY A 10 11.58 8.27 9.63
C GLY A 10 11.02 6.98 10.21
N GLY A 11 9.87 7.09 10.86
CA GLY A 11 9.15 5.97 11.45
C GLY A 11 8.40 5.12 10.43
N GLN A 12 7.56 4.24 10.97
CA GLN A 12 6.60 3.44 10.23
C GLN A 12 5.25 4.16 10.18
N LEU A 13 4.60 4.16 9.01
CA LEU A 13 3.23 4.62 8.83
C LEU A 13 2.35 3.44 8.41
N ASP A 14 1.38 3.13 9.25
CA ASP A 14 0.30 2.22 8.89
C ASP A 14 -0.85 3.02 8.27
N PHE A 15 -1.22 2.68 7.04
CA PHE A 15 -2.22 3.44 6.29
C PHE A 15 -3.27 2.51 5.66
N GLU A 16 -4.54 2.89 5.74
CA GLU A 16 -5.62 2.14 5.10
C GLU A 16 -6.05 2.86 3.82
N THR A 17 -5.51 2.43 2.68
CA THR A 17 -5.76 3.05 1.37
C THR A 17 -6.90 2.37 0.61
N ALA A 18 -7.61 3.14 -0.20
CA ALA A 18 -8.53 2.60 -1.21
C ALA A 18 -7.81 2.11 -2.49
N ALA A 19 -6.54 2.46 -2.67
CA ALA A 19 -5.77 2.09 -3.85
C ALA A 19 -5.50 0.57 -3.90
N THR A 20 -5.44 0.01 -5.12
CA THR A 20 -5.04 -1.38 -5.36
C THR A 20 -3.52 -1.55 -5.35
N ALA A 21 -3.06 -2.79 -5.25
CA ALA A 21 -1.64 -3.11 -5.32
C ALA A 21 -1.02 -2.69 -6.67
N GLU A 22 -1.72 -2.85 -7.80
CA GLU A 22 -1.20 -2.38 -9.10
C GLU A 22 -1.12 -0.86 -9.17
N GLN A 23 -2.14 -0.14 -8.67
CA GLN A 23 -2.13 1.33 -8.65
C GLN A 23 -0.95 1.87 -7.83
N LEU A 24 -0.69 1.28 -6.66
CA LEU A 24 0.46 1.63 -5.84
C LEU A 24 1.78 1.36 -6.59
N ARG A 25 1.91 0.22 -7.27
CA ARG A 25 3.11 -0.10 -8.05
C ARG A 25 3.36 0.89 -9.17
N GLU A 26 2.31 1.36 -9.84
CA GLU A 26 2.45 2.33 -10.93
C GLU A 26 2.88 3.71 -10.40
N LEU A 27 2.24 4.17 -9.32
CA LEU A 27 2.61 5.44 -8.66
C LEU A 27 4.06 5.45 -8.18
N LEU A 28 4.55 4.33 -7.64
CA LEU A 28 5.92 4.22 -7.13
C LEU A 28 7.00 4.19 -8.22
N LYS A 29 6.65 3.99 -9.50
CA LYS A 29 7.63 4.07 -10.60
C LYS A 29 8.09 5.49 -10.87
N GLN A 30 7.38 6.49 -10.36
CA GLN A 30 7.71 7.90 -10.55
C GLN A 30 8.54 8.41 -9.37
N GLU A 31 9.86 8.18 -9.39
CA GLU A 31 10.77 8.38 -8.24
C GLU A 31 10.80 9.82 -7.67
N ASP A 32 10.54 10.83 -8.50
CA ASP A 32 10.53 12.25 -8.11
C ASP A 32 9.15 12.76 -7.67
N GLU A 33 8.13 11.91 -7.63
CA GLU A 33 6.77 12.31 -7.30
C GLU A 33 6.41 12.14 -5.82
N ILE A 34 5.27 12.71 -5.45
CA ILE A 34 4.64 12.55 -4.16
C ILE A 34 3.63 11.41 -4.29
N LEU A 35 3.78 10.39 -3.45
CA LEU A 35 2.77 9.38 -3.26
C LEU A 35 1.58 10.01 -2.55
N ASP A 36 0.50 10.18 -3.31
CA ASP A 36 -0.76 10.69 -2.83
C ASP A 36 -1.71 9.53 -2.50
N LEU A 37 -1.97 9.35 -1.21
CA LEU A 37 -2.87 8.32 -0.70
C LEU A 37 -4.09 8.96 -0.09
N THR A 38 -5.26 8.41 -0.38
CA THR A 38 -6.50 8.77 0.29
C THR A 38 -7.04 7.54 1.03
N ASP A 39 -7.36 7.71 2.31
CA ASP A 39 -7.95 6.67 3.13
C ASP A 39 -9.45 6.48 2.83
N SER A 40 -10.04 5.42 3.39
CA SER A 40 -11.47 5.12 3.23
C SER A 40 -12.41 6.16 3.86
N LYS A 41 -11.88 7.07 4.69
CA LYS A 41 -12.60 8.16 5.35
C LYS A 41 -12.38 9.51 4.66
N GLY A 42 -11.62 9.55 3.57
CA GLY A 42 -11.29 10.76 2.81
C GLY A 42 -10.09 11.55 3.35
N ASN A 43 -9.35 11.03 4.33
CA ASN A 43 -8.11 11.65 4.79
C ASN A 43 -7.00 11.40 3.78
N ARG A 44 -6.33 12.48 3.38
CA ARG A 44 -5.24 12.45 2.39
C ARG A 44 -3.88 12.45 3.09
N ALA A 45 -2.99 11.57 2.66
CA ALA A 45 -1.59 11.51 3.07
C ALA A 45 -0.70 11.73 1.84
N LEU A 46 0.20 12.70 1.96
CA LEU A 46 1.16 13.07 0.93
C LEU A 46 2.56 12.65 1.40
N ILE A 47 3.18 11.70 0.70
CA ILE A 47 4.45 11.10 1.11
C ILE A 47 5.44 11.22 -0.05
N PRO A 48 6.60 11.89 0.11
CA PRO A 48 7.60 11.94 -0.96
C PRO A 48 8.14 10.53 -1.26
N ILE A 49 8.12 10.10 -2.53
CA ILE A 49 8.51 8.73 -2.91
C ILE A 49 9.97 8.43 -2.56
N HIS A 50 10.88 9.38 -2.79
CA HIS A 50 12.29 9.26 -2.42
C HIS A 50 12.54 9.08 -0.91
N ALA A 51 11.57 9.45 -0.07
CA ALA A 51 11.65 9.29 1.38
C ALA A 51 11.15 7.91 1.86
N ILE A 52 10.64 7.08 0.95
CA ILE A 52 10.15 5.72 1.23
C ILE A 52 11.31 4.73 1.09
N SER A 53 11.50 3.88 2.10
CA SER A 53 12.42 2.74 2.05
C SER A 53 11.79 1.52 1.41
N PHE A 54 10.59 1.15 1.87
CA PHE A 54 9.81 0.05 1.32
C PHE A 54 8.34 0.16 1.72
N ILE A 55 7.48 -0.50 0.96
CA ILE A 55 6.04 -0.61 1.24
C ILE A 55 5.68 -2.09 1.34
N VAL A 56 4.98 -2.46 2.41
CA VAL A 56 4.39 -3.80 2.57
C VAL A 56 2.93 -3.74 2.15
N ILE A 57 2.62 -4.47 1.09
CA ILE A 57 1.26 -4.70 0.62
C ILE A 57 0.88 -6.13 1.06
N PRO A 58 -0.04 -6.31 2.01
CA PRO A 58 -0.46 -7.64 2.41
C PRO A 58 -1.15 -8.31 1.23
N HIS A 59 -0.64 -9.47 0.82
CA HIS A 59 -1.32 -10.32 -0.15
C HIS A 59 -2.58 -10.90 0.50
N GLU A 60 -3.73 -10.59 -0.07
CA GLU A 60 -4.96 -11.33 0.20
C GLU A 60 -4.71 -12.79 -0.22
N ARG A 61 -4.53 -13.70 0.74
CA ARG A 61 -4.48 -15.12 0.41
C ARG A 61 -5.90 -15.54 0.05
N GLU A 62 -6.14 -15.81 -1.23
CA GLU A 62 -7.33 -16.56 -1.65
C GLU A 62 -7.29 -17.94 -0.98
N MET A 63 -8.08 -18.13 0.09
CA MET A 63 -8.31 -19.45 0.64
C MET A 63 -9.25 -20.20 -0.32
N ARG A 64 -8.67 -21.07 -1.16
CA ARG A 64 -9.47 -22.04 -1.93
C ARG A 64 -10.03 -23.09 -0.98
N VAL A 65 -11.32 -23.02 -0.68
CA VAL A 65 -12.05 -24.10 -0.01
C VAL A 65 -12.41 -25.16 -1.06
N GLY A 66 -11.81 -26.35 -0.95
CA GLY A 66 -12.17 -27.49 -1.79
C GLY A 66 -13.22 -28.34 -1.10
N PHE A 67 -14.43 -28.44 -1.66
CA PHE A 67 -15.39 -29.45 -1.24
C PHE A 67 -15.01 -30.77 -1.89
N ALA A 68 -14.34 -31.65 -1.15
CA ALA A 68 -14.19 -33.04 -1.58
C ALA A 68 -15.58 -33.70 -1.56
N ARG A 69 -16.07 -34.12 -2.73
CA ARG A 69 -17.30 -34.90 -2.85
C ARG A 69 -16.93 -36.35 -2.56
N ALA A 70 -17.43 -36.88 -1.44
CA ALA A 70 -17.36 -38.29 -1.08
C ALA A 70 -18.24 -39.14 -2.02
#